data_AF-A0A819TKG0-F1
#
_entry.id   AF-A0A819TKG0-F1
#
_cell.length_a   1.000
_cell.length_b   1.000
_cell.length_c   1.000
_cell.angle_alpha   90.00
_cell.angle_beta   90.00
_cell.angle_gamma   90.00
#
_symmetry.space_group_name_H-M   'P 1'
#
loop_
_entity.id
_entity.type
_entity.pdbx_description
1 polymer ?
#
loop_
_entity_poly.entity_id
_entity_poly.type
_entity_poly.pdbx_seq_one_letter_code
_entity_poly.pdbx_strand_id
1 'polypeptide(L)'
;MSSETSLQESTSDDRRFLHFTMKITDRLATKKFFCNILGMKILRHEEMDSGCSARCNGDFDSPWSKTMAGYGNENSFFALELNYNYDVQGYEYGNDFSSVTIYNRQAVSNARQYLDKKFIEIDNKQSITIHSPDGHRFILIDEDVQPGDDPVRCLSLNVSNLKTSIDYYTRLLKMKINENESNDNHIKLYYGLKTTQQSKVKTKSGFLVDNQCQLELIEVKHSIDRGTGYGRKAFSCPKNDVELIENVIEKEGHDILIPAMELGGFLGFNKEKIVILSDPDGHEICFVGEENYFKGCEADPDAEKKFYKGLENKPDDPNKYLIGEDKSTKQQDKQ
;
A
#
# COMPACT_ATOMS: atom_id res chain seq x y z
N MET A 1 -15.54 44.53 -14.85
CA MET A 1 -15.10 43.30 -15.51
C MET A 1 -14.42 42.43 -14.45
N SER A 2 -15.21 41.64 -13.73
CA SER A 2 -14.72 40.59 -12.84
C SER A 2 -14.52 39.34 -13.69
N SER A 3 -13.28 38.93 -13.89
CA SER A 3 -12.96 37.67 -14.55
C SER A 3 -13.34 36.53 -13.61
N GLU A 4 -14.49 35.90 -13.86
CA GLU A 4 -14.77 34.56 -13.35
C GLU A 4 -13.80 33.61 -14.02
N THR A 5 -12.72 33.28 -13.32
CA THR A 5 -11.85 32.16 -13.66
C THR A 5 -12.70 30.90 -13.46
N SER A 6 -13.25 30.34 -14.53
CA SER A 6 -13.89 29.02 -14.47
C SER A 6 -12.80 28.01 -14.11
N LEU A 7 -12.71 27.66 -12.83
CA LEU A 7 -11.91 26.53 -12.37
C LEU A 7 -12.44 25.28 -13.09
N GLN A 8 -11.63 24.72 -14.00
CA GLN A 8 -11.93 23.43 -14.60
C GLN A 8 -12.03 22.40 -13.47
N GLU A 9 -13.23 21.92 -13.17
CA GLU A 9 -13.40 20.76 -12.29
C GLU A 9 -12.67 19.56 -12.93
N SER A 10 -11.91 18.80 -12.14
CA SER A 10 -11.39 17.50 -12.57
C SER A 10 -12.59 16.63 -12.94
N THR A 11 -12.76 16.38 -14.22
CA THR A 11 -13.84 15.54 -14.80
C THR A 11 -13.45 14.06 -14.87
N SER A 12 -12.31 13.69 -14.30
CA SER A 12 -11.66 12.41 -14.57
C SER A 12 -11.74 11.48 -13.36
N ASP A 13 -12.54 10.42 -13.44
CA ASP A 13 -12.49 9.24 -12.54
C ASP A 13 -11.20 8.41 -12.75
N ASP A 14 -10.17 9.04 -13.27
CA ASP A 14 -9.01 8.44 -13.91
C ASP A 14 -7.87 8.25 -12.92
N ARG A 15 -8.18 7.49 -11.87
CA ARG A 15 -7.32 7.35 -10.70
C ARG A 15 -7.06 5.88 -10.44
N ARG A 16 -5.91 5.56 -9.87
CA ARG A 16 -5.47 4.19 -9.64
C ARG A 16 -5.02 4.00 -8.20
N PHE A 17 -5.43 2.92 -7.54
CA PHE A 17 -4.85 2.60 -6.23
C PHE A 17 -3.49 1.91 -6.42
N LEU A 18 -2.42 2.55 -5.95
CA LEU A 18 -1.04 2.15 -6.26
C LEU A 18 -0.47 1.20 -5.21
N HIS A 19 -0.41 1.69 -3.97
CA HIS A 19 0.25 0.98 -2.89
C HIS A 19 -0.20 1.50 -1.52
N PHE A 20 0.13 0.73 -0.50
CA PHE A 20 0.09 1.18 0.89
C PHE A 20 1.49 1.06 1.51
N THR A 21 1.90 2.13 2.17
CA THR A 21 3.18 2.20 2.89
C THR A 21 3.04 1.57 4.26
N MET A 22 3.99 0.70 4.63
CA MET A 22 4.09 0.06 5.93
C MET A 22 5.48 0.30 6.50
N LYS A 23 5.54 0.81 7.73
CA LYS A 23 6.81 0.96 8.46
C LYS A 23 7.19 -0.37 9.10
N ILE A 24 8.44 -0.78 8.93
CA ILE A 24 8.97 -2.07 9.38
C ILE A 24 10.23 -1.90 10.23
N THR A 25 10.51 -2.87 11.10
CA THR A 25 11.69 -2.83 12.00
C THR A 25 12.70 -3.95 11.76
N ASP A 26 12.37 -4.94 10.94
CA ASP A 26 13.25 -6.05 10.60
C ASP A 26 13.06 -6.41 9.12
N ARG A 27 14.03 -6.04 8.28
CA ARG A 27 13.91 -6.21 6.82
C ARG A 27 13.99 -7.67 6.43
N LEU A 28 14.84 -8.47 7.07
CA LEU A 28 14.98 -9.88 6.72
C LEU A 28 13.77 -10.73 7.16
N ALA A 29 13.25 -10.51 8.36
CA ALA A 29 12.01 -11.12 8.82
C ALA A 29 10.83 -10.71 7.92
N THR A 30 10.77 -9.42 7.57
CA THR A 30 9.75 -8.92 6.64
C THR A 30 9.86 -9.58 5.28
N LYS A 31 11.06 -9.65 4.66
CA LYS A 31 11.24 -10.37 3.39
C LYS A 31 10.78 -11.82 3.48
N LYS A 32 11.16 -12.54 4.54
CA LYS A 32 10.73 -13.94 4.74
C LYS A 32 9.20 -14.05 4.78
N PHE A 33 8.51 -13.15 5.50
CA PHE A 33 7.06 -13.12 5.55
C PHE A 33 6.45 -12.82 4.17
N PHE A 34 6.83 -11.71 3.54
CA PHE A 34 6.24 -11.27 2.28
C PHE A 34 6.56 -12.21 1.10
N CYS A 35 7.80 -12.68 0.99
CA CYS A 35 8.20 -13.54 -0.12
C CYS A 35 7.90 -15.02 0.12
N ASN A 36 8.23 -15.56 1.28
CA ASN A 36 8.13 -17.01 1.50
C ASN A 36 6.74 -17.42 2.00
N ILE A 37 6.08 -16.58 2.81
CA ILE A 37 4.72 -16.87 3.30
C ILE A 37 3.70 -16.35 2.29
N LEU A 38 3.68 -15.05 2.00
CA LEU A 38 2.68 -14.48 1.10
C LEU A 38 2.93 -14.82 -0.38
N GLY A 39 4.16 -15.19 -0.78
CA GLY A 39 4.49 -15.49 -2.17
C GLY A 39 4.68 -14.25 -3.04
N MET A 40 4.92 -13.07 -2.44
CA MET A 40 5.24 -11.84 -3.17
C MET A 40 6.68 -11.83 -3.66
N LYS A 41 7.01 -10.88 -4.54
CA LYS A 41 8.37 -10.59 -4.98
C LYS A 41 8.79 -9.22 -4.51
N ILE A 42 10.10 -9.04 -4.29
CA ILE A 42 10.70 -7.71 -4.23
C ILE A 42 10.71 -7.16 -5.66
N LEU A 43 10.00 -6.05 -5.87
CA LEU A 43 9.81 -5.43 -7.18
C LEU A 43 10.91 -4.40 -7.44
N ARG A 44 11.22 -3.59 -6.42
CA ARG A 44 12.25 -2.54 -6.42
C ARG A 44 12.77 -2.34 -5.00
N HIS A 45 14.03 -1.91 -4.90
CA HIS A 45 14.65 -1.55 -3.62
C HIS A 45 15.55 -0.32 -3.79
N GLU A 46 15.38 0.64 -2.90
CA GLU A 46 16.09 1.92 -2.91
C GLU A 46 16.62 2.25 -1.51
N GLU A 47 17.87 2.71 -1.44
CA GLU A 47 18.49 3.24 -0.24
C GLU A 47 18.52 4.77 -0.34
N MET A 48 18.14 5.43 0.75
CA MET A 48 18.05 6.89 0.84
C MET A 48 18.98 7.37 1.95
N ASP A 49 19.88 8.30 1.62
CA ASP A 49 20.88 8.82 2.55
C ASP A 49 20.31 9.85 3.56
N SER A 50 19.06 10.28 3.38
CA SER A 50 18.39 11.26 4.24
C SER A 50 16.86 11.11 4.19
N GLY A 51 16.18 11.75 5.14
CA GLY A 51 14.73 11.85 5.18
C GLY A 51 14.12 12.39 3.88
N CYS A 52 12.88 12.00 3.60
CA CYS A 52 12.20 12.43 2.39
C CYS A 52 11.45 13.75 2.61
N SER A 53 11.58 14.71 1.68
CA SER A 53 10.83 15.97 1.72
C SER A 53 9.31 15.78 1.68
N ALA A 54 8.85 14.70 1.02
CA ALA A 54 7.46 14.28 1.01
C ALA A 54 7.06 13.44 2.24
N ARG A 55 7.95 13.35 3.24
CA ARG A 55 7.78 12.55 4.47
C ARG A 55 7.35 11.11 4.15
N CYS A 56 7.88 10.52 3.07
CA CYS A 56 7.55 9.15 2.66
C CYS A 56 7.86 8.13 3.76
N ASN A 57 8.95 8.35 4.51
CA ASN A 57 9.35 7.51 5.63
C ASN A 57 8.74 7.94 6.97
N GLY A 58 7.90 8.98 6.99
CA GLY A 58 7.40 9.67 8.19
C GLY A 58 8.19 10.93 8.53
N ASP A 59 7.99 11.45 9.74
CA ASP A 59 8.69 12.61 10.28
C ASP A 59 10.10 12.25 10.79
N PHE A 60 10.92 11.64 9.93
CA PHE A 60 12.28 11.23 10.24
C PHE A 60 13.29 11.74 9.22
N ASP A 61 14.35 12.38 9.70
CA ASP A 61 15.45 12.91 8.87
C ASP A 61 16.58 11.89 8.63
N SER A 62 16.53 10.73 9.29
CA SER A 62 17.55 9.69 9.20
C SER A 62 17.56 9.01 7.81
N PRO A 63 18.68 8.38 7.42
CA PRO A 63 18.70 7.44 6.31
C PRO A 63 17.60 6.38 6.47
N TRP A 64 17.12 5.86 5.35
CA TRP A 64 16.09 4.83 5.32
C TRP A 64 16.17 4.03 4.02
N SER A 65 15.50 2.89 3.99
CA SER A 65 15.34 2.09 2.77
C SER A 65 13.87 1.93 2.42
N LYS A 66 13.58 1.89 1.12
CA LYS A 66 12.27 1.61 0.55
C LYS A 66 12.34 0.28 -0.20
N THR A 67 11.42 -0.64 0.09
CA THR A 67 11.27 -1.89 -0.66
C THR A 67 9.84 -2.05 -1.15
N MET A 68 9.65 -2.11 -2.46
CA MET A 68 8.33 -2.40 -3.04
C MET A 68 8.15 -3.91 -3.11
N ALA A 69 7.07 -4.43 -2.55
CA ALA A 69 6.71 -5.84 -2.60
C ALA A 69 5.31 -6.06 -3.17
N GLY A 70 5.13 -7.06 -4.03
CA GLY A 70 3.82 -7.37 -4.62
C GLY A 70 3.83 -8.61 -5.50
N TYR A 71 2.69 -8.90 -6.13
CA TYR A 71 2.52 -10.09 -6.98
C TYR A 71 2.82 -9.85 -8.46
N GLY A 72 2.92 -8.59 -8.90
CA GLY A 72 3.14 -8.25 -10.28
C GLY A 72 3.69 -6.84 -10.46
N ASN A 73 3.76 -6.39 -11.71
CA ASN A 73 4.33 -5.10 -12.07
C ASN A 73 3.49 -3.96 -11.47
N GLU A 74 4.16 -2.99 -10.83
CA GLU A 74 3.50 -1.84 -10.18
C GLU A 74 2.60 -1.04 -11.13
N ASN A 75 2.79 -1.09 -12.46
CA ASN A 75 1.93 -0.42 -13.44
C ASN A 75 0.50 -0.99 -13.52
N SER A 76 0.27 -2.21 -13.01
CA SER A 76 -1.04 -2.87 -13.06
C SER A 76 -1.43 -3.62 -11.80
N PHE A 77 -0.52 -3.75 -10.83
CA PHE A 77 -0.76 -4.39 -9.53
C PHE A 77 -0.65 -3.35 -8.42
N PHE A 78 -1.32 -3.64 -7.32
CA PHE A 78 -1.13 -3.00 -6.04
C PHE A 78 0.15 -3.54 -5.38
N ALA A 79 0.88 -2.66 -4.71
CA ALA A 79 2.09 -3.03 -3.98
C ALA A 79 2.01 -2.62 -2.50
N LEU A 80 2.89 -3.21 -1.70
CA LEU A 80 3.16 -2.75 -0.33
C LEU A 80 4.55 -2.11 -0.35
N GLU A 81 4.60 -0.82 0.00
CA GLU A 81 5.83 -0.05 0.14
C GLU A 81 6.36 -0.24 1.57
N LEU A 82 7.48 -0.93 1.72
CA LEU A 82 8.06 -1.27 3.02
C LEU A 82 9.18 -0.29 3.37
N ASN A 83 8.94 0.52 4.41
CA ASN A 83 9.86 1.57 4.82
C ASN A 83 10.59 1.17 6.11
N TYR A 84 11.91 1.09 6.01
CA TYR A 84 12.80 0.81 7.14
C TYR A 84 13.64 2.04 7.45
N ASN A 85 13.43 2.64 8.62
CA ASN A 85 14.22 3.78 9.10
C ASN A 85 15.38 3.26 9.96
N TYR A 86 16.62 3.63 9.63
CA TYR A 86 17.81 3.03 10.26
C TYR A 86 17.98 3.35 11.74
N ASP A 87 17.44 4.48 12.19
CA ASP A 87 17.60 4.96 13.56
C ASP A 87 16.33 4.73 14.41
N VAL A 88 15.34 4.00 13.88
CA VAL A 88 14.07 3.69 14.57
C VAL A 88 14.02 2.23 14.98
N GLN A 89 13.93 1.97 16.28
CA GLN A 89 13.94 0.61 16.84
C GLN A 89 12.55 -0.03 16.95
N GLY A 90 11.50 0.77 16.87
CA GLY A 90 10.13 0.34 17.10
C GLY A 90 9.14 1.43 16.73
N TYR A 91 7.92 1.01 16.41
CA TYR A 91 6.79 1.90 16.19
C TYR A 91 5.67 1.55 17.16
N GLU A 92 4.91 2.57 17.55
CA GLU A 92 3.64 2.37 18.25
C GLU A 92 2.56 2.24 17.17
N TYR A 93 1.95 1.06 17.08
CA TYR A 93 0.83 0.82 16.17
C TYR A 93 -0.47 1.07 16.91
N GLY A 94 -1.33 1.90 16.31
CA GLY A 94 -2.63 2.21 16.87
C GLY A 94 -3.72 1.27 16.35
N ASN A 95 -4.95 1.79 16.22
CA ASN A 95 -6.12 1.07 15.74
C ASN A 95 -6.58 1.53 14.35
N ASP A 96 -5.74 2.28 13.62
CA ASP A 96 -6.04 2.87 12.32
C ASP A 96 -6.04 1.83 11.19
N PHE A 97 -4.99 1.01 11.12
CA PHE A 97 -4.89 -0.09 10.16
C PHE A 97 -5.68 -1.32 10.63
N SER A 98 -6.53 -1.88 9.76
CA SER A 98 -7.31 -3.07 10.10
C SER A 98 -6.71 -4.33 9.48
N SER A 99 -6.59 -4.40 8.15
CA SER A 99 -5.94 -5.54 7.47
C SER A 99 -5.68 -5.32 5.99
N VAL A 100 -4.86 -6.18 5.40
CA VAL A 100 -4.81 -6.42 3.95
C VAL A 100 -5.42 -7.80 3.64
N THR A 101 -6.34 -7.86 2.68
CA THR A 101 -6.96 -9.12 2.24
C THR A 101 -6.36 -9.59 0.92
N ILE A 102 -5.94 -10.86 0.88
CA ILE A 102 -5.22 -11.49 -0.22
C ILE A 102 -5.87 -12.83 -0.59
N TYR A 103 -6.13 -13.05 -1.87
CA TYR A 103 -6.68 -14.29 -2.41
C TYR A 103 -5.56 -15.13 -3.03
N ASN A 104 -5.02 -16.08 -2.27
CA ASN A 104 -3.91 -16.92 -2.73
C ASN A 104 -3.85 -18.22 -1.92
N ARG A 105 -4.22 -19.36 -2.54
CA ARG A 105 -4.20 -20.68 -1.88
C ARG A 105 -2.81 -21.09 -1.42
N GLN A 106 -1.78 -20.76 -2.20
CA GLN A 106 -0.41 -21.10 -1.84
C GLN A 106 0.03 -20.32 -0.61
N ALA A 107 -0.35 -19.05 -0.46
CA ALA A 107 -0.04 -18.26 0.73
C ALA A 107 -0.70 -18.84 1.99
N VAL A 108 -1.97 -19.30 1.88
CA VAL A 108 -2.67 -20.00 2.97
C VAL A 108 -1.91 -21.29 3.36
N SER A 109 -1.52 -22.10 2.37
CA SER A 109 -0.75 -23.33 2.59
C SER A 109 0.60 -23.04 3.27
N ASN A 110 1.33 -22.05 2.77
CA ASN A 110 2.61 -21.62 3.33
C ASN A 110 2.46 -21.15 4.77
N ALA A 111 1.43 -20.35 5.07
CA ALA A 111 1.16 -19.89 6.43
C ALA A 111 0.89 -21.06 7.38
N ARG A 112 0.00 -21.99 7.01
CA ARG A 112 -0.32 -23.17 7.83
C ARG A 112 0.89 -24.08 8.06
N GLN A 113 1.79 -24.19 7.07
CA GLN A 113 2.92 -25.11 7.13
C GLN A 113 4.15 -24.51 7.83
N TYR A 114 4.46 -23.24 7.59
CA TYR A 114 5.76 -22.66 7.92
C TYR A 114 5.70 -21.51 8.93
N LEU A 115 4.54 -20.89 9.13
CA LEU A 115 4.40 -19.78 10.06
C LEU A 115 4.27 -20.31 11.51
N ASP A 116 4.98 -19.68 12.44
CA ASP A 116 4.81 -19.95 13.87
C ASP A 116 3.36 -19.61 14.28
N LYS A 117 2.72 -20.51 15.04
CA LYS A 117 1.34 -20.38 15.51
C LYS A 117 1.07 -19.07 16.23
N LYS A 118 2.06 -18.44 16.86
CA LYS A 118 1.89 -17.14 17.53
C LYS A 118 1.52 -16.00 16.57
N PHE A 119 1.82 -16.14 15.28
CA PHE A 119 1.46 -15.16 14.25
C PHE A 119 0.14 -15.52 13.56
N ILE A 120 -0.54 -16.59 13.96
CA ILE A 120 -1.84 -16.99 13.41
C ILE A 120 -2.92 -16.57 14.41
N GLU A 121 -3.78 -15.64 14.00
CA GLU A 121 -4.89 -15.15 14.83
C GLU A 121 -6.11 -16.06 14.69
N ILE A 122 -6.50 -16.33 13.44
CA ILE A 122 -7.69 -17.11 13.09
C ILE A 122 -7.31 -18.07 11.98
N ASP A 123 -7.61 -19.36 12.12
CA ASP A 123 -7.49 -20.34 11.02
C ASP A 123 -8.82 -21.09 10.89
N ASN A 124 -9.44 -20.94 9.74
CA ASN A 124 -10.66 -21.64 9.38
C ASN A 124 -10.51 -22.23 7.98
N LYS A 125 -11.47 -23.06 7.53
CA LYS A 125 -11.31 -23.82 6.28
C LYS A 125 -11.15 -22.94 5.03
N GLN A 126 -11.71 -21.73 5.02
CA GLN A 126 -11.78 -20.89 3.83
C GLN A 126 -10.84 -19.67 3.90
N SER A 127 -10.36 -19.32 5.10
CA SER A 127 -9.41 -18.23 5.29
C SER A 127 -8.54 -18.43 6.51
N ILE A 128 -7.39 -17.76 6.51
CA ILE A 128 -6.49 -17.64 7.66
C ILE A 128 -6.13 -16.17 7.86
N THR A 129 -6.19 -15.70 9.10
CA THR A 129 -5.72 -14.38 9.51
C THR A 129 -4.38 -14.53 10.20
N ILE A 130 -3.39 -13.80 9.70
CA ILE A 130 -2.01 -13.84 10.19
C ILE A 130 -1.45 -12.44 10.44
N HIS A 131 -0.39 -12.37 11.24
CA HIS A 131 0.34 -11.14 11.53
C HIS A 131 1.74 -11.17 10.89
N SER A 132 2.14 -10.04 10.33
CA SER A 132 3.53 -9.81 9.92
C SER A 132 4.45 -9.70 11.15
N PRO A 133 5.79 -9.66 10.97
CA PRO A 133 6.73 -9.52 12.08
C PRO A 133 6.46 -8.30 12.98
N ASP A 134 6.05 -7.18 12.39
CA ASP A 134 5.69 -5.94 13.10
C ASP A 134 4.23 -5.92 13.58
N GLY A 135 3.47 -7.02 13.42
CA GLY A 135 2.11 -7.15 13.95
C GLY A 135 0.97 -6.77 12.99
N HIS A 136 1.28 -6.30 11.78
CA HIS A 136 0.25 -5.93 10.82
C HIS A 136 -0.56 -7.15 10.38
N ARG A 137 -1.88 -7.01 10.36
CA ARG A 137 -2.82 -8.10 10.09
C ARG A 137 -3.07 -8.31 8.59
N PHE A 138 -3.06 -9.58 8.18
CA PHE A 138 -3.33 -10.03 6.81
C PHE A 138 -4.40 -11.12 6.84
N ILE A 139 -5.42 -11.01 5.98
CA ILE A 139 -6.44 -12.03 5.78
C ILE A 139 -6.14 -12.74 4.46
N LEU A 140 -5.79 -14.02 4.53
CA LEU A 140 -5.55 -14.85 3.36
C LEU A 140 -6.77 -15.71 3.08
N ILE A 141 -7.31 -15.63 1.87
CA ILE A 141 -8.45 -16.41 1.40
C ILE A 141 -7.92 -17.62 0.63
N ASP A 142 -8.46 -18.81 0.93
CA ASP A 142 -8.10 -20.11 0.32
C ASP A 142 -8.75 -20.26 -1.07
N GLU A 143 -8.54 -19.26 -1.90
CA GLU A 143 -9.01 -19.15 -3.27
C GLU A 143 -7.99 -18.38 -4.11
N ASP A 144 -7.89 -18.72 -5.39
CA ASP A 144 -7.03 -18.01 -6.34
C ASP A 144 -7.86 -17.08 -7.23
N VAL A 145 -7.29 -15.93 -7.55
CA VAL A 145 -7.86 -15.01 -8.56
C VAL A 145 -7.67 -15.55 -9.98
N GLN A 146 -8.34 -14.94 -10.96
CA GLN A 146 -8.13 -15.28 -12.36
C GLN A 146 -6.67 -15.03 -12.78
N PRO A 147 -6.10 -15.81 -13.70
CA PRO A 147 -4.73 -15.60 -14.16
C PRO A 147 -4.51 -14.17 -14.67
N GLY A 148 -3.55 -13.46 -14.07
CA GLY A 148 -3.20 -12.08 -14.42
C GLY A 148 -3.94 -11.00 -13.61
N ASP A 149 -4.89 -11.38 -12.76
CA ASP A 149 -5.46 -10.47 -11.76
C ASP A 149 -4.55 -10.33 -10.55
N ASP A 150 -4.69 -9.23 -9.83
CA ASP A 150 -4.00 -8.99 -8.57
C ASP A 150 -4.63 -9.79 -7.41
N PRO A 151 -3.85 -10.66 -6.72
CA PRO A 151 -4.30 -11.31 -5.49
C PRO A 151 -4.61 -10.36 -4.33
N VAL A 152 -4.02 -9.16 -4.28
CA VAL A 152 -4.33 -8.17 -3.23
C VAL A 152 -5.65 -7.49 -3.58
N ARG A 153 -6.71 -7.82 -2.83
CA ARG A 153 -8.07 -7.38 -3.15
C ARG A 153 -8.58 -6.25 -2.28
N CYS A 154 -8.05 -6.09 -1.07
CA CYS A 154 -8.56 -5.06 -0.17
C CYS A 154 -7.51 -4.57 0.82
N LEU A 155 -7.46 -3.25 1.00
CA LEU A 155 -6.86 -2.60 2.17
C LEU A 155 -8.00 -2.09 3.05
N SER A 156 -8.07 -2.56 4.29
CA SER A 156 -9.09 -2.16 5.25
C SER A 156 -8.49 -1.23 6.30
N LEU A 157 -9.11 -0.07 6.48
CA LEU A 157 -8.76 0.94 7.48
C LEU A 157 -9.97 1.20 8.39
N ASN A 158 -9.72 1.45 9.67
CA ASN A 158 -10.75 1.80 10.61
C ASN A 158 -11.02 3.31 10.57
N VAL A 159 -12.29 3.69 10.67
CA VAL A 159 -12.74 5.08 10.71
C VAL A 159 -13.65 5.30 11.91
N SER A 160 -13.63 6.51 12.47
CA SER A 160 -14.45 6.82 13.64
C SER A 160 -15.92 7.08 13.28
N ASN A 161 -16.16 7.59 12.06
CA ASN A 161 -17.49 7.91 11.57
C ASN A 161 -17.62 7.60 10.06
N LEU A 162 -18.38 6.56 9.73
CA LEU A 162 -18.46 6.09 8.35
C LEU A 162 -19.10 7.12 7.41
N LYS A 163 -20.10 7.87 7.90
CA LYS A 163 -20.80 8.87 7.10
C LYS A 163 -19.87 9.99 6.65
N THR A 164 -19.04 10.50 7.57
CA THR A 164 -18.04 11.55 7.27
C THR A 164 -17.01 11.03 6.29
N SER A 165 -16.51 9.81 6.49
CA SER A 165 -15.51 9.22 5.58
C SER A 165 -16.12 8.93 4.19
N ILE A 166 -17.35 8.43 4.10
CA ILE A 166 -18.06 8.24 2.82
C ILE A 166 -18.13 9.56 2.05
N ASP A 167 -18.55 10.66 2.68
CA ASP A 167 -18.61 11.96 2.01
C ASP A 167 -17.24 12.39 1.49
N TYR A 168 -16.20 12.29 2.32
CA TYR A 168 -14.83 12.66 1.94
C TYR A 168 -14.34 11.86 0.72
N TYR A 169 -14.39 10.53 0.78
CA TYR A 169 -13.84 9.69 -0.29
C TYR A 169 -14.67 9.71 -1.57
N THR A 170 -16.00 9.85 -1.49
CA THR A 170 -16.88 9.83 -2.66
C THR A 170 -17.05 11.21 -3.28
N ARG A 171 -17.43 12.23 -2.49
CA ARG A 171 -17.73 13.57 -3.02
C ARG A 171 -16.45 14.32 -3.38
N LEU A 172 -15.43 14.26 -2.53
CA LEU A 172 -14.18 15.00 -2.75
C LEU A 172 -13.19 14.20 -3.59
N LEU A 173 -12.94 12.95 -3.21
CA LEU A 173 -11.96 12.11 -3.90
C LEU A 173 -12.53 11.28 -5.05
N LYS A 174 -13.83 11.36 -5.33
CA LYS A 174 -14.50 10.72 -6.50
C LYS A 174 -14.40 9.19 -6.52
N MET A 175 -14.18 8.55 -5.37
CA MET A 175 -14.27 7.08 -5.29
C MET A 175 -15.72 6.62 -5.44
N LYS A 176 -15.90 5.42 -5.98
CA LYS A 176 -17.20 4.77 -6.12
C LYS A 176 -17.39 3.73 -5.02
N ILE A 177 -18.62 3.59 -4.53
CA ILE A 177 -18.99 2.57 -3.55
C ILE A 177 -19.29 1.26 -4.29
N ASN A 178 -18.75 0.16 -3.77
CA ASN A 178 -19.14 -1.19 -4.15
C ASN A 178 -20.29 -1.66 -3.24
N GLU A 179 -21.51 -1.34 -3.66
CA GLU A 179 -22.74 -1.62 -2.90
C GLU A 179 -22.93 -3.13 -2.59
N ASN A 180 -22.40 -4.01 -3.43
CA ASN A 180 -22.55 -5.46 -3.25
C ASN A 180 -21.67 -6.03 -2.14
N GLU A 181 -20.63 -5.29 -1.72
CA GLU A 181 -19.68 -5.70 -0.69
C GLU A 181 -19.62 -4.71 0.48
N SER A 182 -20.65 -3.86 0.60
CA SER A 182 -20.78 -2.84 1.65
C SER A 182 -22.01 -3.10 2.52
N ASN A 183 -22.00 -2.61 3.75
CA ASN A 183 -23.16 -2.57 4.66
C ASN A 183 -23.04 -1.42 5.67
N ASP A 184 -23.91 -1.40 6.68
CA ASP A 184 -23.99 -0.32 7.66
C ASP A 184 -22.71 -0.14 8.50
N ASN A 185 -21.86 -1.15 8.62
CA ASN A 185 -20.65 -1.10 9.46
C ASN A 185 -19.35 -0.93 8.65
N HIS A 186 -19.38 -1.18 7.34
CA HIS A 186 -18.22 -0.95 6.48
C HIS A 186 -18.64 -0.70 5.02
N ILE A 187 -17.84 0.09 4.32
CA ILE A 187 -17.99 0.33 2.88
C ILE A 187 -16.71 -0.01 2.14
N LYS A 188 -16.83 -0.60 0.95
CA LYS A 188 -15.71 -0.77 0.02
C LYS A 188 -15.78 0.24 -1.10
N LEU A 189 -14.64 0.87 -1.35
CA LEU A 189 -14.47 1.95 -2.30
C LEU A 189 -13.44 1.57 -3.36
N TYR A 190 -13.63 2.08 -4.56
CA TYR A 190 -12.73 1.82 -5.67
C TYR A 190 -12.67 3.00 -6.65
N TYR A 191 -11.61 3.01 -7.45
CA TYR A 191 -11.57 3.68 -8.74
C TYR A 191 -11.73 2.64 -9.85
N GLY A 192 -12.43 2.97 -10.94
CA GLY A 192 -12.34 2.16 -12.17
C GLY A 192 -13.22 0.90 -12.35
N LEU A 193 -14.22 0.55 -11.52
CA LEU A 193 -15.15 -0.55 -11.85
C LEU A 193 -16.47 -0.06 -12.46
N LYS A 194 -16.61 -0.28 -13.78
CA LYS A 194 -17.86 -0.51 -14.52
C LYS A 194 -17.41 -0.88 -15.94
N THR A 195 -17.27 -2.16 -16.27
CA THR A 195 -18.23 -2.80 -17.18
C THR A 195 -18.30 -4.31 -16.97
N THR A 196 -19.53 -4.84 -17.02
CA THR A 196 -19.87 -6.26 -17.15
C THR A 196 -19.58 -6.84 -18.55
N GLN A 197 -18.66 -6.26 -19.34
CA GLN A 197 -18.36 -6.74 -20.69
C GLN A 197 -16.88 -6.53 -21.08
N GLN A 198 -16.11 -7.61 -21.00
CA GLN A 198 -15.01 -8.05 -21.89
C GLN A 198 -13.86 -7.09 -22.28
N SER A 199 -13.85 -5.84 -21.81
CA SER A 199 -12.84 -4.84 -22.19
C SER A 199 -12.14 -4.30 -20.96
N LYS A 200 -10.79 -4.40 -20.96
CA LYS A 200 -9.98 -3.97 -19.83
C LYS A 200 -10.06 -2.45 -19.66
N VAL A 201 -10.45 -1.95 -18.48
CA VAL A 201 -10.50 -0.50 -18.19
C VAL A 201 -9.08 -0.01 -17.87
N LYS A 202 -8.71 1.11 -18.48
CA LYS A 202 -7.39 1.74 -18.32
C LYS A 202 -7.52 3.22 -18.02
N THR A 203 -6.48 3.79 -17.41
CA THR A 203 -6.37 5.23 -17.27
C THR A 203 -6.19 5.92 -18.63
N LYS A 204 -6.32 7.24 -18.72
CA LYS A 204 -6.00 7.97 -19.97
C LYS A 204 -4.55 7.76 -20.40
N SER A 205 -3.63 7.59 -19.45
CA SER A 205 -2.23 7.22 -19.76
C SER A 205 -2.03 5.72 -20.01
N GLY A 206 -3.09 4.90 -19.97
CA GLY A 206 -3.08 3.52 -20.44
C GLY A 206 -2.84 2.45 -19.35
N PHE A 207 -2.90 2.82 -18.07
CA PHE A 207 -2.64 1.90 -16.94
C PHE A 207 -3.89 1.16 -16.50
N LEU A 208 -3.79 -0.15 -16.22
CA LEU A 208 -4.95 -0.99 -15.90
C LEU A 208 -5.60 -0.55 -14.58
N VAL A 209 -6.93 -0.36 -14.57
CA VAL A 209 -7.72 -0.03 -13.36
C VAL A 209 -8.77 -1.08 -12.99
N ASP A 210 -8.80 -2.22 -13.70
CA ASP A 210 -9.73 -3.30 -13.41
C ASP A 210 -9.32 -4.12 -12.20
N ASN A 211 -10.33 -4.57 -11.45
CA ASN A 211 -10.21 -5.52 -10.35
C ASN A 211 -9.08 -5.15 -9.37
N GLN A 212 -8.85 -3.85 -9.17
CA GLN A 212 -7.84 -3.36 -8.25
C GLN A 212 -8.19 -3.67 -6.81
N CYS A 213 -7.17 -3.58 -5.95
CA CYS A 213 -7.34 -3.45 -4.52
C CYS A 213 -8.40 -2.37 -4.21
N GLN A 214 -9.42 -2.73 -3.45
CA GLN A 214 -10.45 -1.82 -2.95
C GLN A 214 -10.00 -1.24 -1.61
N LEU A 215 -10.39 0.00 -1.32
CA LEU A 215 -10.25 0.58 0.01
C LEU A 215 -11.51 0.25 0.81
N GLU A 216 -11.38 -0.50 1.90
CA GLU A 216 -12.47 -0.73 2.84
C GLU A 216 -12.34 0.20 4.05
N LEU A 217 -13.43 0.87 4.41
CA LEU A 217 -13.51 1.68 5.61
C LEU A 217 -14.46 0.99 6.59
N ILE A 218 -13.97 0.68 7.79
CA ILE A 218 -14.70 -0.04 8.82
C ILE A 218 -14.98 0.91 9.98
N GLU A 219 -16.26 1.09 10.33
CA GLU A 219 -16.61 1.95 11.46
C GLU A 219 -16.34 1.25 12.78
N VAL A 220 -15.51 1.88 13.63
CA VAL A 220 -15.20 1.35 14.96
C VAL A 220 -15.86 2.14 16.10
N LYS A 221 -16.52 3.26 15.80
CA LYS A 221 -17.28 4.12 16.74
C LYS A 221 -16.47 4.62 17.95
N HIS A 222 -15.16 4.71 17.80
CA HIS A 222 -14.25 5.34 18.74
C HIS A 222 -13.16 6.11 17.98
N SER A 223 -12.39 6.94 18.68
CA SER A 223 -11.31 7.71 18.08
C SER A 223 -10.28 6.81 17.44
N ILE A 224 -9.77 7.24 16.28
CA ILE A 224 -8.64 6.58 15.62
C ILE A 224 -7.34 7.11 16.22
N ASP A 225 -6.58 6.21 16.83
CA ASP A 225 -5.19 6.40 17.18
C ASP A 225 -4.34 5.78 16.06
N ARG A 226 -3.47 6.59 15.47
CA ARG A 226 -2.57 6.18 14.39
C ARG A 226 -1.19 5.75 14.92
N GLY A 227 -0.87 6.10 16.18
CA GLY A 227 0.45 5.92 16.75
C GLY A 227 1.56 6.54 15.88
N THR A 228 2.74 5.93 15.89
CA THR A 228 3.88 6.32 15.03
C THR A 228 4.10 5.36 13.86
N GLY A 229 3.49 4.18 13.91
CA GLY A 229 3.58 3.10 12.92
C GLY A 229 2.62 3.22 11.74
N TYR A 230 1.78 4.25 11.71
CA TYR A 230 0.80 4.48 10.66
C TYR A 230 1.40 4.44 9.25
N GLY A 231 0.57 3.99 8.31
CA GLY A 231 0.90 3.92 6.89
C GLY A 231 0.35 5.08 6.08
N ARG A 232 0.57 5.01 4.76
CA ARG A 232 0.05 5.97 3.78
C ARG A 232 -0.44 5.24 2.55
N LYS A 233 -1.66 5.56 2.10
CA LYS A 233 -2.20 5.08 0.82
C LYS A 233 -1.80 6.03 -0.30
N ALA A 234 -1.45 5.48 -1.47
CA ALA A 234 -1.08 6.26 -2.63
C ALA A 234 -2.00 5.96 -3.81
N PHE A 235 -2.45 7.01 -4.48
CA PHE A 235 -3.25 6.94 -5.70
C PHE A 235 -2.55 7.70 -6.82
N SER A 236 -2.63 7.20 -8.05
CA SER A 236 -2.27 8.02 -9.21
C SER A 236 -3.47 8.82 -9.70
N CYS A 237 -3.19 9.93 -10.34
CA CYS A 237 -4.13 10.73 -11.11
C CYS A 237 -3.40 11.37 -12.31
N PRO A 238 -4.10 11.97 -13.28
CA PRO A 238 -3.45 12.82 -14.27
C PRO A 238 -2.63 13.91 -13.58
N LYS A 239 -1.44 14.28 -14.10
CA LYS A 239 -0.56 15.28 -13.44
C LYS A 239 -1.28 16.59 -13.12
N ASN A 240 -2.18 17.04 -14.00
CA ASN A 240 -2.93 18.29 -13.81
C ASN A 240 -3.97 18.19 -12.70
N ASP A 241 -4.40 16.98 -12.31
CA ASP A 241 -5.40 16.79 -11.26
C ASP A 241 -4.81 16.98 -9.87
N VAL A 242 -3.49 16.92 -9.68
CA VAL A 242 -2.84 17.05 -8.37
C VAL A 242 -3.20 18.39 -7.69
N GLU A 243 -3.07 19.50 -8.41
CA GLU A 243 -3.46 20.83 -7.89
C GLU A 243 -4.99 21.00 -7.82
N LEU A 244 -5.74 20.36 -8.71
CA LEU A 244 -7.20 20.41 -8.65
C LEU A 244 -7.73 19.71 -7.41
N ILE A 245 -7.13 18.58 -7.03
CA ILE A 245 -7.44 17.85 -5.80
C ILE A 245 -7.11 18.73 -4.59
N GLU A 246 -5.93 19.34 -4.54
CA GLU A 246 -5.56 20.27 -3.47
C GLU A 246 -6.61 21.38 -3.30
N ASN A 247 -6.95 22.08 -4.38
CA ASN A 247 -7.94 23.17 -4.36
C ASN A 247 -9.32 22.70 -3.85
N VAL A 248 -9.74 21.49 -4.20
CA VAL A 248 -11.01 20.92 -3.70
C VAL A 248 -10.96 20.66 -2.20
N ILE A 249 -9.85 20.07 -1.71
CA ILE A 249 -9.67 19.78 -0.28
C ILE A 249 -9.56 21.07 0.53
N GLU A 250 -8.78 22.05 0.06
CA GLU A 250 -8.61 23.35 0.72
C GLU A 250 -9.94 24.10 0.83
N LYS A 251 -10.71 24.16 -0.28
CA LYS A 251 -12.01 24.84 -0.32
C LYS A 251 -13.03 24.25 0.66
N GLU A 252 -12.94 22.94 0.90
CA GLU A 252 -13.82 22.22 1.83
C GLU A 252 -13.30 22.26 3.28
N GLY A 253 -12.16 22.92 3.52
CA GLY A 253 -11.58 23.10 4.85
C GLY A 253 -10.97 21.83 5.43
N HIS A 254 -10.55 20.89 4.58
CA HIS A 254 -9.86 19.67 4.99
C HIS A 254 -8.34 19.84 4.95
N ASP A 255 -7.63 18.96 5.67
CA ASP A 255 -6.19 19.08 5.88
C ASP A 255 -5.35 18.66 4.66
N ILE A 256 -4.45 19.55 4.27
CA ILE A 256 -3.37 19.28 3.31
C ILE A 256 -2.07 19.23 4.10
N LEU A 257 -1.48 18.04 4.19
CA LEU A 257 -0.25 17.80 4.94
C LEU A 257 0.97 18.33 4.18
N ILE A 258 1.00 18.11 2.86
CA ILE A 258 2.04 18.63 1.97
C ILE A 258 1.36 19.17 0.71
N PRO A 259 1.43 20.50 0.46
CA PRO A 259 0.92 21.11 -0.76
C PRO A 259 1.56 20.54 -2.01
N ALA A 260 0.95 20.79 -3.16
CA ALA A 260 1.38 20.28 -4.44
C ALA A 260 2.83 20.69 -4.71
N MET A 261 3.67 19.69 -4.92
CA MET A 261 5.08 19.89 -5.16
C MET A 261 5.62 18.87 -6.15
N GLU A 262 6.78 19.19 -6.73
CA GLU A 262 7.53 18.24 -7.55
C GLU A 262 8.57 17.50 -6.68
N LEU A 263 8.57 16.18 -6.77
CA LEU A 263 9.47 15.27 -6.05
C LEU A 263 10.37 14.51 -7.04
N GLY A 264 11.63 14.30 -6.62
CA GLY A 264 12.59 13.47 -7.34
C GLY A 264 13.16 14.09 -8.63
N GLY A 265 13.62 13.20 -9.52
CA GLY A 265 14.19 13.52 -10.83
C GLY A 265 15.72 13.64 -10.88
N PHE A 266 16.36 12.95 -11.82
CA PHE A 266 17.80 13.12 -12.10
C PHE A 266 18.00 14.38 -12.96
N LEU A 267 18.86 15.30 -12.49
CA LEU A 267 19.11 16.59 -13.16
C LEU A 267 17.82 17.40 -13.47
N GLY A 268 16.76 17.19 -12.70
CA GLY A 268 15.48 17.90 -12.86
C GLY A 268 14.55 17.33 -13.93
N PHE A 269 14.86 16.20 -14.56
CA PHE A 269 13.95 15.50 -15.48
C PHE A 269 13.09 14.46 -14.75
N ASN A 270 11.91 14.14 -15.31
CA ASN A 270 10.98 13.11 -14.80
C ASN A 270 10.50 13.32 -13.35
N LYS A 271 10.38 14.57 -12.90
CA LYS A 271 9.84 14.85 -11.56
C LYS A 271 8.38 14.42 -11.44
N GLU A 272 8.06 13.77 -10.35
CA GLU A 272 6.70 13.39 -10.00
C GLU A 272 6.01 14.58 -9.34
N LYS A 273 4.78 14.89 -9.72
CA LYS A 273 3.99 15.91 -9.02
C LYS A 273 3.12 15.21 -8.00
N ILE A 274 3.19 15.62 -6.74
CA ILE A 274 2.44 15.00 -5.65
C ILE A 274 1.68 16.03 -4.84
N VAL A 275 0.63 15.59 -4.13
CA VAL A 275 0.02 16.28 -2.99
C VAL A 275 -0.25 15.24 -1.89
N ILE A 276 -0.09 15.63 -0.62
CA ILE A 276 -0.34 14.74 0.51
C ILE A 276 -1.44 15.34 1.38
N LEU A 277 -2.49 14.56 1.58
CA LEU A 277 -3.71 14.92 2.29
C LEU A 277 -3.85 14.12 3.58
N SER A 278 -4.71 14.60 4.47
CA SER A 278 -5.22 13.84 5.62
C SER A 278 -6.73 13.69 5.49
N ASP A 279 -7.23 12.46 5.63
CA ASP A 279 -8.67 12.24 5.71
C ASP A 279 -9.23 12.65 7.10
N PRO A 280 -10.56 12.60 7.33
CA PRO A 280 -11.17 13.02 8.59
C PRO A 280 -10.68 12.30 9.86
N ASP A 281 -10.08 11.11 9.72
CA ASP A 281 -9.50 10.32 10.82
C ASP A 281 -7.96 10.41 10.84
N GLY A 282 -7.38 11.28 10.00
CA GLY A 282 -5.95 11.50 9.90
C GLY A 282 -5.22 10.56 8.94
N HIS A 283 -5.91 9.62 8.27
CA HIS A 283 -5.24 8.68 7.37
C HIS A 283 -4.59 9.41 6.21
N GLU A 284 -3.29 9.23 6.02
CA GLU A 284 -2.55 9.97 5.01
C GLU A 284 -2.83 9.43 3.60
N ILE A 285 -2.89 10.34 2.63
CA ILE A 285 -3.16 10.04 1.22
C ILE A 285 -2.15 10.77 0.35
N CYS A 286 -1.39 10.05 -0.47
CA CYS A 286 -0.60 10.63 -1.55
C CYS A 286 -1.39 10.54 -2.86
N PHE A 287 -1.58 11.66 -3.54
CA PHE A 287 -1.91 11.65 -4.97
C PHE A 287 -0.67 12.00 -5.78
N VAL A 288 -0.35 11.19 -6.78
CA VAL A 288 0.81 11.38 -7.66
C VAL A 288 0.40 11.44 -9.14
N GLY A 289 1.00 12.35 -9.89
CA GLY A 289 0.87 12.43 -11.34
C GLY A 289 1.41 11.17 -12.04
N GLU A 290 0.54 10.45 -12.75
CA GLU A 290 0.84 9.12 -13.29
C GLU A 290 1.99 9.08 -14.31
N GLU A 291 2.16 10.13 -15.12
CA GLU A 291 3.01 10.12 -16.31
C GLU A 291 4.50 9.87 -16.01
N ASN A 292 4.97 10.35 -14.85
CA ASN A 292 6.36 10.15 -14.42
C ASN A 292 6.47 9.03 -13.38
N TYR A 293 5.46 8.86 -12.51
CA TYR A 293 5.43 7.79 -11.51
C TYR A 293 5.65 6.41 -12.13
N PHE A 294 4.91 6.10 -13.21
CA PHE A 294 4.99 4.78 -13.82
C PHE A 294 6.28 4.51 -14.61
N LYS A 295 7.05 5.55 -14.95
CA LYS A 295 8.41 5.36 -15.48
C LYS A 295 9.37 4.88 -14.40
N GLY A 296 9.14 5.26 -13.15
CA GLY A 296 9.90 4.77 -11.98
C GLY A 296 9.50 3.36 -11.53
N CYS A 297 8.36 2.86 -12.00
CA CYS A 297 7.78 1.56 -11.65
C CYS A 297 8.24 0.40 -12.55
N GLU A 298 9.25 0.61 -13.39
CA GLU A 298 9.79 -0.45 -14.24
C GLU A 298 10.36 -1.60 -13.39
N ALA A 299 10.18 -2.83 -13.87
CA ALA A 299 10.67 -4.01 -13.17
C ALA A 299 12.20 -3.94 -13.04
N ASP A 300 12.69 -4.02 -11.81
CA ASP A 300 14.11 -3.99 -11.50
C ASP A 300 14.64 -5.42 -11.31
N PRO A 301 15.32 -6.02 -12.30
CA PRO A 301 15.82 -7.40 -12.18
C PRO A 301 16.88 -7.56 -11.08
N ASP A 302 17.49 -6.45 -10.63
CA ASP A 302 18.48 -6.43 -9.56
C ASP A 302 17.87 -6.06 -8.19
N ALA A 303 16.54 -5.93 -8.07
CA ALA A 303 15.90 -5.43 -6.84
C ALA A 303 16.27 -6.25 -5.59
N GLU A 304 16.22 -7.59 -5.69
CA GLU A 304 16.60 -8.47 -4.57
C GLU A 304 18.10 -8.39 -4.26
N LYS A 305 18.96 -8.22 -5.27
CA LYS A 305 20.39 -8.00 -5.08
C LYS A 305 20.67 -6.67 -4.37
N LYS A 306 19.97 -5.60 -4.75
CA LYS A 306 20.05 -4.29 -4.08
C LYS A 306 19.60 -4.38 -2.63
N PHE A 307 18.51 -5.09 -2.37
CA PHE A 307 18.04 -5.36 -1.00
C PHE A 307 19.11 -6.03 -0.13
N TYR A 308 19.75 -7.09 -0.61
CA TYR A 308 20.82 -7.75 0.15
C TYR A 308 22.07 -6.86 0.32
N LYS A 309 22.41 -6.05 -0.68
CA LYS A 309 23.48 -5.05 -0.55
C LYS A 309 23.16 -4.01 0.54
N GLY A 310 21.89 -3.61 0.67
CA GLY A 310 21.43 -2.75 1.77
C GLY A 310 21.62 -3.38 3.15
N LEU A 311 21.36 -4.69 3.26
CA LEU A 311 21.60 -5.47 4.49
C LEU A 311 23.09 -5.57 4.86
N GLU A 312 24.00 -5.67 3.91
CA GLU A 312 25.45 -5.75 4.18
C GLU A 312 25.97 -4.49 4.89
N ASN A 313 25.42 -3.32 4.58
CA ASN A 313 25.88 -2.05 5.15
C ASN A 313 25.51 -1.89 6.64
N LYS A 314 24.40 -2.50 7.08
CA LYS A 314 23.98 -2.61 8.50
C LYS A 314 23.10 -3.87 8.65
N PRO A 315 23.60 -4.98 9.23
CA PRO A 315 22.90 -6.26 9.22
C PRO A 315 21.75 -6.35 10.24
N ASP A 316 20.65 -7.00 9.84
CA ASP A 316 19.59 -7.45 10.76
C ASP A 316 19.98 -8.78 11.44
N ASP A 317 19.36 -9.13 12.57
CA ASP A 317 19.56 -10.46 13.20
C ASP A 317 18.82 -11.55 12.40
N PRO A 318 19.53 -12.47 11.71
CA PRO A 318 18.88 -13.48 10.87
C PRO A 318 18.05 -14.52 11.64
N ASN A 319 18.25 -14.61 12.96
CA ASN A 319 17.60 -15.60 13.84
C ASN A 319 16.35 -15.07 14.54
N LYS A 320 15.99 -13.78 14.38
CA LYS A 320 14.82 -13.19 15.03
C LYS A 320 13.49 -13.78 14.53
N TYR A 321 13.51 -14.35 13.32
CA TYR A 321 12.38 -14.99 12.66
C TYR A 321 12.80 -16.37 12.13
N LEU A 322 13.00 -17.32 13.06
CA LEU A 322 13.18 -18.73 12.70
C LEU A 322 11.84 -19.31 12.26
N ILE A 323 11.62 -19.31 10.95
CA ILE A 323 10.81 -20.32 10.28
C ILE A 323 11.45 -21.67 10.63
N GLY A 324 10.69 -22.63 11.12
CA GLY A 324 11.22 -23.95 11.48
C GLY A 324 12.08 -24.49 10.34
N GLU A 325 13.36 -24.73 10.61
CA GLU A 325 14.30 -25.25 9.62
C GLU A 325 13.69 -26.46 8.92
N ASP A 326 13.75 -26.44 7.59
CA ASP A 326 13.37 -27.54 6.73
C ASP A 326 14.13 -28.81 7.18
N LYS A 327 13.44 -29.72 7.87
CA LYS A 327 14.03 -30.97 8.38
C LYS A 327 14.40 -31.95 7.26
N SER A 328 14.21 -31.59 5.99
CA SER A 328 14.42 -32.50 4.86
C SER A 328 15.88 -32.66 4.40
N THR A 329 16.82 -31.80 4.81
CA THR A 329 18.20 -31.83 4.27
C THR A 329 19.28 -32.44 5.18
N LYS A 330 18.94 -32.99 6.36
CA LYS A 330 19.95 -33.61 7.26
C LYS A 330 20.02 -35.15 7.23
N GLN A 331 19.56 -35.81 6.15
CA GLN A 331 19.54 -37.28 6.10
C GLN A 331 20.07 -37.93 4.82
N GLN A 332 21.08 -37.34 4.15
CA GLN A 332 21.76 -38.03 3.04
C GLN A 332 23.27 -38.23 3.15
N ASP A 333 23.95 -37.70 4.18
CA ASP A 333 25.36 -38.03 4.41
C ASP A 333 25.54 -38.80 5.72
N LYS A 334 25.12 -40.08 5.69
CA LYS A 334 25.63 -41.17 6.55
C LYS A 334 24.98 -42.49 6.13
N GLN A 335 25.52 -43.10 5.08
CA GLN A 335 25.76 -44.54 5.01
C GLN A 335 26.75 -44.87 3.89
#